data_AF-A0A1G1G8N6-F1
#
_entry.id   AF-A0A1G1G8N6-F1
#
_cell.length_a   1.000
_cell.length_b   1.000
_cell.length_c   1.000
_cell.angle_alpha   90.00
_cell.angle_beta   90.00
_cell.angle_gamma   90.00
#
_symmetry.space_group_name_H-M   'P 1'
#
loop_
_entity.id
_entity.type
_entity.pdbx_description
1 polymer ?
#
loop_
_entity_poly.entity_id
_entity_poly.type
_entity_poly.pdbx_seq_one_letter_code
_entity_poly.pdbx_strand_id
1 'polypeptide(L)' 'MLRRGKGKPERKIAVYLSKLFNGEKNIKIGKYFAIKGPAVSNVIKAVEGRMETDKRLKSEIENLKMRVINEE' A
#
# COMPACT_ATOMS: atom_id res chain seq x y z
N MET A 1 -5.56 -12.27 9.91
CA MET A 1 -4.52 -11.95 8.89
C MET A 1 -5.18 -11.62 7.58
N LEU A 2 -4.77 -10.55 6.87
CA LEU A 2 -5.24 -10.18 5.52
C LEU A 2 -4.90 -11.23 4.43
N ARG A 3 -4.68 -12.49 4.80
CA ARG A 3 -4.38 -13.60 3.90
C ARG A 3 -5.71 -14.09 3.31
N ARG A 4 -5.79 -14.05 1.98
CA ARG A 4 -6.88 -14.57 1.10
C ARG A 4 -7.95 -13.53 0.73
N GLY A 5 -7.57 -12.68 -0.22
CA GLY A 5 -8.49 -11.91 -1.05
C GLY A 5 -7.70 -11.36 -2.23
N LYS A 6 -7.73 -12.04 -3.39
CA LYS A 6 -7.16 -11.49 -4.62
C LYS A 6 -7.90 -10.19 -4.92
N GLY A 7 -7.20 -9.06 -4.98
CA GLY A 7 -7.73 -7.81 -5.54
C GLY A 7 -8.45 -6.83 -4.59
N LYS A 8 -8.56 -7.12 -3.28
CA LYS A 8 -9.21 -6.18 -2.34
C LYS A 8 -8.46 -4.82 -2.27
N PRO A 9 -9.12 -3.66 -2.46
CA PRO A 9 -8.49 -2.34 -2.43
C PRO A 9 -7.63 -2.08 -1.18
N GLU A 10 -8.10 -2.54 -0.03
CA GLU A 10 -7.46 -2.38 1.28
C GLU A 10 -6.10 -3.09 1.32
N ARG A 11 -5.98 -4.25 0.66
CA ARG A 11 -4.71 -4.97 0.55
C ARG A 11 -3.70 -4.18 -0.28
N LYS A 12 -4.15 -3.54 -1.36
CA LYS A 12 -3.28 -2.71 -2.22
C LYS A 12 -2.79 -1.48 -1.44
N ILE A 13 -3.67 -0.86 -0.66
CA ILE A 13 -3.33 0.27 0.22
C ILE A 13 -2.32 -0.19 1.29
N ALA A 14 -2.52 -1.36 1.92
CA ALA A 14 -1.58 -1.88 2.90
C ALA A 14 -0.18 -2.15 2.30
N VAL A 15 -0.10 -2.67 1.06
CA VAL A 15 1.17 -2.83 0.34
C VAL A 15 1.83 -1.47 0.06
N TYR A 16 1.06 -0.48 -0.38
CA TYR A 16 1.53 0.88 -0.64
C TYR A 16 2.08 1.54 0.63
N LEU A 17 1.31 1.53 1.72
CA LEU A 17 1.75 2.08 3.01
C LEU A 17 2.98 1.36 3.55
N SER A 18 3.05 0.03 3.41
CA SER A 18 4.25 -0.73 3.80
C SER A 18 5.48 -0.22 3.07
N LYS A 19 5.38 0.02 1.76
CA LYS A 19 6.49 0.56 0.97
C LYS A 19 6.89 1.97 1.41
N LEU A 20 5.91 2.80 1.74
CA LEU A 20 6.13 4.19 2.15
C LEU A 20 6.91 4.27 3.47
N PHE A 21 6.53 3.44 4.46
CA PHE A 21 7.04 3.54 5.82
C PHE A 21 8.32 2.74 6.09
N ASN A 22 8.48 1.56 5.50
CA ASN A 22 9.58 0.67 5.91
C ASN A 22 10.88 0.85 5.12
N GLY A 23 10.88 1.59 4.00
CA GLY A 23 12.05 1.75 3.12
C GLY A 23 12.56 0.45 2.46
N GLU A 24 11.88 -0.69 2.66
CA GLU A 24 12.33 -2.01 2.25
C GLU A 24 12.25 -2.22 0.74
N LYS A 25 13.05 -3.17 0.25
CA LYS A 25 13.02 -3.58 -1.17
C LYS A 25 11.69 -4.26 -1.51
N ASN A 26 11.21 -4.04 -2.72
CA ASN A 26 9.93 -4.60 -3.22
C ASN A 26 9.89 -6.14 -3.14
N ILE A 27 11.03 -6.82 -3.22
CA ILE A 27 11.12 -8.27 -3.05
C ILE A 27 10.72 -8.69 -1.63
N LYS A 28 11.19 -7.97 -0.60
CA LYS A 28 10.91 -8.29 0.81
C LYS A 28 9.44 -8.00 1.15
N ILE A 29 8.93 -6.86 0.70
CA ILE A 29 7.51 -6.50 0.82
C ILE A 29 6.64 -7.54 0.11
N GLY A 30 6.99 -7.88 -1.13
CA GLY A 30 6.28 -8.88 -1.91
C GLY A 30 6.23 -10.24 -1.21
N LYS A 31 7.34 -10.70 -0.64
CA LYS A 31 7.41 -11.94 0.15
C LYS A 31 6.41 -11.92 1.31
N TYR A 32 6.35 -10.83 2.08
CA TYR A 32 5.40 -10.68 3.18
C TYR A 32 3.94 -10.75 2.69
N PHE A 33 3.63 -10.07 1.59
CA PHE A 33 2.32 -10.07 0.97
C PHE A 33 2.09 -11.22 -0.02
N ALA A 34 2.94 -12.24 -0.06
CA ALA A 34 2.83 -13.37 -1.02
C ALA A 34 2.57 -12.93 -2.48
N ILE A 35 3.22 -11.86 -2.93
CA ILE A 35 3.21 -11.37 -4.32
C ILE A 35 4.64 -11.16 -4.82
N LYS A 36 4.85 -11.24 -6.14
CA LYS A 36 6.18 -11.02 -6.72
C LYS A 36 6.61 -9.56 -6.58
N GLY A 37 7.91 -9.30 -6.46
CA GLY A 37 8.46 -7.94 -6.38
C GLY A 37 7.94 -6.97 -7.47
N PRO A 38 7.89 -7.37 -8.76
CA PRO A 38 7.30 -6.54 -9.81
C PRO A 38 5.81 -6.23 -9.60
N ALA A 39 5.05 -7.14 -8.99
CA ALA A 39 3.65 -6.92 -8.67
C ALA A 39 3.47 -5.83 -7.59
N VAL A 40 4.44 -5.67 -6.69
CA VAL A 40 4.46 -4.55 -5.72
C VAL A 40 4.57 -3.21 -6.45
N SER A 41 5.45 -3.10 -7.44
CA SER A 41 5.59 -1.88 -8.25
C SER A 41 4.28 -1.53 -8.97
N ASN A 42 3.58 -2.52 -9.52
CA ASN A 42 2.29 -2.32 -10.17
C ASN A 42 1.21 -1.86 -9.19
N VAL A 43 1.22 -2.40 -7.96
CA VAL A 43 0.28 -1.98 -6.90
C VAL A 43 0.53 -0.53 -6.50
N ILE A 44 1.79 -0.11 -6.34
CA ILE A 44 2.14 1.28 -6.01
C ILE A 44 1.61 2.23 -7.08
N LYS A 45 1.96 1.99 -8.35
CA LYS A 45 1.50 2.81 -9.48
C LYS A 45 -0.04 2.89 -9.56
N ALA A 46 -0.72 1.77 -9.33
CA ALA A 46 -2.17 1.72 -9.37
C ALA A 46 -2.83 2.50 -8.23
N VAL A 47 -2.23 2.53 -7.03
CA VAL A 47 -2.73 3.33 -5.90
C VAL A 47 -2.45 4.81 -6.14
N GLU A 48 -1.24 5.16 -6.59
CA GLU A 48 -0.86 6.54 -6.92
C GLU A 48 -1.75 7.14 -8.00
N GLY A 49 -1.91 6.48 -9.15
CA GLY A 49 -2.79 6.97 -10.21
C GLY A 49 -4.25 7.08 -9.79
N ARG A 50 -4.71 6.24 -8.85
CA ARG A 50 -6.06 6.38 -8.30
C ARG A 50 -6.19 7.58 -7.37
N MET A 51 -5.16 7.90 -6.57
CA MET A 51 -5.15 9.09 -5.72
C MET A 51 -5.12 10.41 -6.50
N GLU A 52 -4.65 10.40 -7.75
CA GLU A 52 -4.69 11.59 -8.62
C GLU A 52 -6.11 12.00 -8.98
N THR A 53 -7.03 11.04 -9.09
CA THR A 53 -8.41 11.26 -9.52
C THR A 53 -9.43 11.17 -8.37
N ASP A 54 -9.15 10.36 -7.34
CA ASP A 54 -10.02 10.11 -6.19
C ASP A 54 -9.55 10.91 -4.96
N LYS A 55 -10.09 12.13 -4.81
CA LYS A 55 -9.76 13.03 -3.68
C LYS A 55 -10.09 12.42 -2.32
N ARG A 56 -11.14 11.59 -2.24
CA ARG A 56 -11.55 10.93 -1.00
C ARG A 56 -10.51 9.89 -0.61
N LEU A 57 -10.11 9.02 -1.54
CA LEU A 57 -9.06 8.04 -1.31
C LEU A 57 -7.75 8.71 -0.89
N LYS A 58 -7.38 9.81 -1.55
CA LYS A 58 -6.19 10.58 -1.17
C LYS A 58 -6.25 11.07 0.28
N SER A 59 -7.40 11.64 0.69
CA SER A 59 -7.59 12.09 2.08
C SER A 59 -7.56 10.94 3.09
N GLU A 60 -8.20 9.81 2.79
CA GLU A 60 -8.17 8.62 3.64
C GLU A 60 -6.75 8.08 3.83
N ILE A 61 -5.96 8.01 2.76
CA ILE A 61 -4.54 7.58 2.81
C ILE A 61 -3.70 8.56 3.62
N GLU A 62 -3.88 9.87 3.43
CA GLU A 62 -3.12 10.88 4.17
C GLU A 62 -3.44 10.84 5.67
N ASN A 63 -4.71 10.68 6.03
CA ASN A 63 -5.14 10.48 7.41
C ASN A 63 -4.52 9.21 8.03
N LEU A 64 -4.46 8.12 7.27
CA LEU A 64 -3.78 6.90 7.71
C LEU A 64 -2.29 7.12 7.93
N LYS A 65 -1.62 7.90 7.07
CA LYS A 65 -0.21 8.22 7.26
C LYS A 65 0.04 8.99 8.55
N MET A 66 -0.77 10.02 8.80
CA MET A 66 -0.67 10.83 10.01
C MET A 66 -0.87 9.99 11.28
N ARG A 67 -1.79 9.01 11.26
CA ARG A 67 -2.00 8.12 12.41
C ARG A 67 -0.81 7.22 12.70
N VAL A 68 -0.21 6.63 11.66
CA VAL A 68 0.98 5.77 11.83
C VAL A 68 2.17 6.56 12.37
N ILE A 69 2.36 7.80 11.93
CA ILE A 69 3.46 8.67 12.41
C ILE A 69 3.23 9.12 13.85
N ASN A 70 1.99 9.42 14.25
CA ASN A 70 1.66 9.89 15.59
C ASN A 70 1.48 8.78 16.63
N GLU A 71 1.56 7.50 16.23
CA GLU A 71 1.52 6.34 17.12
C GLU A 71 2.93 5.84 17.52
N GLU A 72 4.00 6.46 17.00
CA GLU A 72 5.40 6.28 17.44
C GLU A 72 5.85 7.40 18.41
#